data_AF-A0A7C2UC85-F1
#
_entry.id   AF-A0A7C2UC85-F1
#
_cell.length_a   1.000
_cell.length_b   1.000
_cell.length_c   1.000
_cell.angle_alpha   90.00
_cell.angle_beta   90.00
_cell.angle_gamma   90.00
#
_symmetry.space_group_name_H-M   'P 1'
#
loop_
_entity.id
_entity.type
_entity.pdbx_description
1 polymer ?
#
loop_
_entity_poly.entity_id
_entity_poly.type
_entity_poly.pdbx_seq_one_letter_code
_entity_poly.pdbx_strand_id
1 'polypeptide(L)' 'MEESLCVVCGRPLLAETTAYCNGCGQPFHFSHSAGPAEDDCGQAWVHMQFLTLEFGCNVCLGKSPGVEPPVGLAH' A
#
# COMPACT_ATOMS: atom_id res chain seq x y z
N MET A 1 2.37 -22.83 -5.22
CA MET A 1 2.62 -21.49 -4.68
C MET A 1 1.44 -20.66 -5.10
N GLU A 2 0.66 -20.13 -4.16
CA GLU A 2 -0.43 -19.21 -4.49
C GLU A 2 0.21 -17.89 -4.94
N GLU A 3 -0.04 -17.49 -6.18
CA GLU A 3 0.32 -16.17 -6.69
C GLU A 3 -0.69 -15.15 -6.16
N SER A 4 -0.28 -14.36 -5.17
CA SER A 4 -1.07 -13.24 -4.67
C SER A 4 -1.08 -12.10 -5.68
N LEU A 5 -2.21 -11.42 -5.81
CA LEU A 5 -2.36 -10.23 -6.68
C LEU A 5 -2.29 -8.94 -5.85
N CYS A 6 -1.69 -7.91 -6.42
CA CYS A 6 -1.66 -6.58 -5.81
C CYS A 6 -3.06 -5.97 -5.80
N VAL A 7 -3.53 -5.55 -4.62
CA VAL A 7 -4.86 -4.92 -4.45
C VAL A 7 -5.00 -3.59 -5.21
N VAL A 8 -3.89 -2.95 -5.58
CA VAL A 8 -3.90 -1.64 -6.24
C VAL A 8 -3.88 -1.75 -7.75
N CYS A 9 -2.99 -2.55 -8.32
CA CYS A 9 -2.81 -2.64 -9.78
C CYS A 9 -3.29 -3.97 -10.38
N GLY A 10 -3.65 -4.96 -9.57
CA GLY A 10 -4.12 -6.27 -10.00
C GLY A 10 -3.05 -7.19 -10.61
N ARG A 11 -1.79 -6.76 -10.66
CA ARG A 11 -0.68 -7.57 -11.21
C ARG A 11 -0.15 -8.57 -10.16
N PRO A 12 0.50 -9.66 -10.58
CA PRO A 12 1.13 -10.61 -9.67
C PRO A 12 2.16 -9.97 -8.75
N LEU A 13 2.23 -10.47 -7.53
CA LEU A 13 3.19 -10.07 -6.51
C LEU A 13 4.40 -11.01 -6.47
N LEU A 14 5.57 -10.44 -6.17
CA LEU A 14 6.77 -11.20 -5.80
C LEU A 14 6.96 -11.07 -4.30
N ALA A 15 7.42 -12.14 -3.65
CA ALA A 15 7.61 -12.15 -2.19
C ALA A 15 8.52 -11.00 -1.71
N GLU A 16 9.51 -10.61 -2.51
CA GLU A 16 10.51 -9.59 -2.16
C GLU A 16 10.00 -8.15 -2.30
N THR A 17 8.90 -7.95 -3.02
CA THR A 17 8.28 -6.64 -3.28
C THR A 17 6.85 -6.56 -2.77
N THR A 18 6.50 -7.39 -1.78
CA THR A 18 5.16 -7.41 -1.18
C THR A 18 5.17 -6.79 0.21
N ALA A 19 4.23 -5.88 0.45
CA ALA A 19 3.83 -5.45 1.79
C ALA A 19 2.33 -5.68 1.99
N TYR A 20 1.88 -5.66 3.25
CA TYR A 20 0.47 -5.80 3.61
C TYR A 20 -0.04 -4.50 4.22
N CYS A 21 -1.18 -4.01 3.73
CA CYS A 21 -1.72 -2.74 4.21
C CYS A 21 -2.29 -2.87 5.63
N ASN A 22 -1.88 -2.01 6.55
CA ASN A 22 -2.43 -1.96 7.91
C ASN A 22 -3.92 -1.58 7.96
N GLY A 23 -4.44 -0.91 6.91
CA GLY A 23 -5.85 -0.51 6.82
C GLY A 23 -6.78 -1.61 6.33
N CYS A 24 -6.47 -2.26 5.20
CA CYS A 24 -7.35 -3.28 4.59
C CYS A 24 -6.84 -4.73 4.69
N GLY A 25 -5.62 -4.94 5.18
CA GLY A 25 -4.99 -6.27 5.28
C GLY A 25 -4.59 -6.90 3.94
N GLN A 26 -4.86 -6.24 2.81
CA GLN A 26 -4.57 -6.79 1.48
C GLN A 26 -3.11 -6.54 1.06
N PRO A 27 -2.53 -7.43 0.23
CA PRO A 27 -1.14 -7.28 -0.22
C PRO A 27 -1.01 -6.28 -1.39
N PHE A 28 0.13 -5.60 -1.47
CA PHE A 28 0.43 -4.62 -2.53
C PHE A 28 1.92 -4.55 -2.86
N HIS A 29 2.27 -4.02 -4.05
CA HIS A 29 3.68 -3.79 -4.43
C HIS A 29 4.31 -2.70 -3.58
N PHE A 30 5.43 -3.01 -2.95
CA PHE A 30 6.20 -2.06 -2.16
C PHE A 30 7.70 -2.23 -2.43
N SER A 31 8.37 -1.13 -2.72
CA SER A 31 9.83 -1.10 -2.83
C SER A 31 10.46 -0.95 -1.45
N HIS A 32 11.19 -1.97 -1.01
CA HIS A 32 12.04 -1.89 0.18
C HIS A 32 13.30 -1.03 -0.03
N SER A 33 13.55 -0.59 -1.27
CA SER A 33 14.68 0.27 -1.61
C SER A 33 14.27 1.74 -1.67
N ALA A 34 15.20 2.64 -1.31
CA ALA A 34 15.01 4.09 -1.42
C ALA A 34 15.09 4.62 -2.87
N GLY A 35 15.29 3.73 -3.85
CA GLY A 35 15.32 4.10 -5.27
C GLY A 35 13.91 4.26 -5.84
N PRO A 36 13.75 5.00 -6.95
CA PRO A 36 12.49 5.02 -7.68
C PRO A 36 12.23 3.61 -8.22
N ALA A 37 11.25 2.92 -7.64
CA ALA A 37 10.73 1.68 -8.20
C ALA A 37 9.59 1.99 -9.17
N GLU A 38 9.57 1.30 -10.30
CA GLU A 38 8.56 1.50 -11.34
C GLU A 38 7.14 1.10 -10.88
N ASP A 39 7.02 0.24 -9.86
CA ASP A 39 5.75 -0.26 -9.32
C ASP A 39 5.68 -0.07 -7.79
N ASP A 40 5.54 1.18 -7.31
CA ASP A 40 5.26 1.45 -5.88
C ASP A 40 3.77 1.73 -5.64
N CYS A 41 3.06 0.70 -5.18
CA CYS A 41 1.61 0.71 -5.00
C CYS A 41 1.18 1.16 -3.59
N GLY A 42 2.11 1.64 -2.77
CA GLY A 42 1.78 2.15 -1.45
C GLY A 42 2.90 2.96 -0.84
N GLN A 43 2.84 3.11 0.47
CA GLN A 43 3.78 3.90 1.24
C GLN A 43 4.02 3.27 2.60
N ALA A 44 5.19 3.57 3.18
CA ALA A 44 5.50 3.28 4.56
C ALA A 44 5.87 4.56 5.33
N TRP A 45 5.47 4.65 6.60
CA TRP A 45 5.80 5.77 7.48
C TRP A 45 5.97 5.28 8.92
N VAL A 46 6.65 6.07 9.75
CA VAL A 46 6.78 5.79 11.18
C VAL A 46 5.60 6.41 11.93
N HIS A 47 4.81 5.58 12.61
CA HIS A 47 3.78 6.06 13.53
C HIS A 47 4.45 6.59 14.81
N MET A 48 4.64 7.90 14.90
CA MET A 48 5.49 8.53 15.93
C MET A 48 5.10 8.21 17.38
N GLN A 49 3.82 8.01 17.67
CA GLN A 49 3.36 7.69 19.04
C GLN A 49 3.76 6.28 19.50
N PHE A 50 3.73 5.31 18.59
CA PHE A 50 3.98 3.89 18.91
C PHE A 50 5.33 3.41 18.38
N LEU A 51 6.04 4.27 17.64
CA LEU A 51 7.33 3.99 17.01
C LEU A 51 7.31 2.74 16.14
N THR A 52 6.19 2.48 15.48
CA THR A 52 6.00 1.37 14.55
C THR A 52 6.15 1.84 13.11
N LEU A 53 6.62 0.94 12.24
CA LEU A 53 6.55 1.15 10.80
C LEU A 53 5.17 0.70 10.31
N GLU A 54 4.43 1.61 9.69
CA GLU A 54 3.12 1.35 9.09
C GLU A 54 3.22 1.35 7.56
N PHE A 55 2.33 0.58 6.94
CA PHE A 55 2.23 0.36 5.51
C PHE A 55 0.79 0.63 5.04
N GLY A 56 0.65 1.49 4.04
CA GLY A 56 -0.63 1.86 3.44
C GLY A 56 -0.63 1.65 1.94
N CYS A 57 -1.60 0.89 1.39
CA CYS A 57 -1.77 0.82 -0.05
C CYS A 57 -2.40 2.11 -0.59
N ASN A 58 -2.10 2.45 -1.84
CA ASN A 58 -2.58 3.70 -2.44
C ASN A 58 -4.12 3.78 -2.55
N VAL A 59 -4.83 2.65 -2.51
CA VAL A 59 -6.30 2.63 -2.41
C VAL A 59 -6.76 3.18 -1.07
N CYS A 60 -6.26 2.64 0.05
CA CYS A 60 -6.61 3.13 1.39
C CYS A 60 -6.12 4.57 1.62
N LEU A 61 -5.03 4.98 0.99
CA LEU A 61 -4.48 6.33 1.09
C LEU A 61 -5.16 7.35 0.15
N GLY A 62 -6.14 6.93 -0.68
CA GLY A 62 -6.82 7.82 -1.62
C GLY A 62 -5.91 8.36 -2.74
N LYS A 63 -4.84 7.62 -3.06
CA LYS A 63 -3.83 7.96 -4.09
C LYS A 63 -3.97 7.14 -5.36
N SER A 64 -4.79 6.09 -5.35
CA SER A 64 -5.06 5.28 -6.54
C SER A 64 -5.92 6.06 -7.55
N PRO A 65 -5.52 6.14 -8.83
CA PRO A 65 -6.31 6.81 -9.85
C PRO A 65 -7.70 6.17 -9.98
N GLY A 66 -8.75 7.00 -9.97
CA GLY A 66 -10.14 6.57 -10.13
C GLY A 66 -10.88 6.21 -8.83
N VAL A 67 -10.23 6.30 -7.66
CA VAL A 67 -10.91 6.19 -6.36
C VAL A 67 -11.09 7.60 -5.81
N GLU A 68 -12.32 8.11 -5.93
CA GLU A 68 -12.71 9.36 -5.29
C GLU A 68 -12.69 9.15 -3.76
N PRO A 69 -11.99 9.99 -2.97
CA PRO A 69 -12.10 9.89 -1.52
C PRO A 69 -13.56 10.06 -1.12
N PRO A 70 -14.09 9.28 -0.16
CA PRO A 70 -15.42 9.52 0.37
C PRO A 70 -15.44 10.91 1.02
N VAL A 71 -16.02 11.88 0.32
CA VAL A 71 -16.31 13.20 0.87
C VAL A 71 -17.35 13.02 1.98
N GLY A 72 -16.96 13.22 3.25
CA GLY A 72 -17.93 13.34 4.34
C GLY A 72 -17.65 12.71 5.71
N LEU A 73 -16.42 12.35 6.07
CA LEU A 73 -16.07 12.01 7.46
C LEU A 73 -15.07 13.02 8.03
N ALA A 74 -15.50 14.29 8.03
CA ALA A 74 -14.94 15.31 8.91
C ALA A 74 -15.92 15.52 10.07
N HIS A 75 -15.51 15.14 11.27
CA HIS A 75 -16.07 15.62 12.53
C HIS A 75 -14.92 16.10 13.41
#